data_AF-A0A2E1VNT8-F1
#
_entry.id   AF-A0A2E1VNT8-F1
#
_cell.length_a   1.000
_cell.length_b   1.000
_cell.length_c   1.000
_cell.angle_alpha   90.00
_cell.angle_beta   90.00
_cell.angle_gamma   90.00
#
_symmetry.space_group_name_H-M   'P 1'
#
loop_
_entity.id
_entity.type
_entity.pdbx_description
1 polymer ?
#
loop_
_entity_poly.entity_id
_entity_poly.type
_entity_poly.pdbx_seq_one_letter_code
_entity_poly.pdbx_strand_id
1 'polypeptide(L)'
;MFHPPFCPRFGCPSAERDLAFRYRRSGSYHRKCDGRWIQRFRCLVCHRGFSTQTYKANYRYRKPFLHHALVHALCSKVTRRQAARLFGVNKKTVERRFVRMAQVARDFHLARLQECTEAGGID
;
A
#
# COMPACT_ATOMS: atom_id res chain seq x y z
N MET A 1 6.14 15.44 7.69
CA MET A 1 5.05 14.80 8.47
C MET A 1 4.05 14.18 7.49
N PHE A 2 3.52 12.98 7.73
CA PHE A 2 2.56 12.34 6.81
C PHE A 2 1.18 12.97 6.92
N HIS A 3 0.62 13.40 5.79
CA HIS A 3 -0.75 13.90 5.68
C HIS A 3 -1.60 12.87 4.92
N PRO A 4 -2.58 12.22 5.58
CA PRO A 4 -3.55 11.36 4.92
C PRO A 4 -4.23 12.03 3.72
N PRO A 5 -4.18 11.46 2.51
CA PRO A 5 -4.77 12.07 1.32
C PRO A 5 -6.30 11.92 1.25
N PHE A 6 -6.86 10.83 1.80
CA PHE A 6 -8.30 10.54 1.78
C PHE A 6 -8.67 9.53 2.87
N CYS A 7 -9.95 9.37 3.20
CA CYS A 7 -10.43 8.36 4.14
C CYS A 7 -10.39 6.95 3.50
N PRO A 8 -9.68 5.97 4.08
CA PRO A 8 -9.53 4.65 3.46
C PRO A 8 -10.76 3.74 3.66
N ARG A 9 -11.86 4.27 4.21
CA ARG A 9 -13.09 3.51 4.46
C ARG A 9 -13.99 3.62 3.23
N PHE A 10 -14.31 2.48 2.62
CA PHE A 10 -15.35 2.39 1.59
C PHE A 10 -16.68 2.97 2.07
N GLY A 11 -17.32 3.78 1.23
CA GLY A 11 -18.60 4.44 1.51
C GLY A 11 -18.52 5.68 2.40
N CYS A 12 -17.32 6.15 2.75
CA CYS A 12 -17.17 7.46 3.42
C CYS A 12 -17.14 8.57 2.36
N PRO A 13 -17.86 9.70 2.53
CA PRO A 13 -17.76 10.83 1.61
C PRO A 13 -16.31 11.29 1.41
N SER A 14 -15.53 11.39 2.49
CA SER A 14 -14.11 11.75 2.43
C SER A 14 -13.19 10.68 1.82
N ALA A 15 -13.71 9.57 1.27
CA ALA A 15 -12.90 8.61 0.52
C ALA A 15 -12.55 9.12 -0.89
N GLU A 16 -13.35 10.03 -1.41
CA GLU A 16 -13.07 10.77 -2.65
C GLU A 16 -11.91 11.74 -2.42
N ARG A 17 -10.97 11.80 -3.36
CA ARG A 17 -9.72 12.55 -3.22
C ARG A 17 -9.87 14.06 -3.40
N ASP A 18 -11.02 14.50 -3.91
CA ASP A 18 -11.27 15.90 -4.26
C ASP A 18 -11.95 16.70 -3.13
N LEU A 19 -12.30 16.02 -2.03
CA LEU A 19 -12.89 16.67 -0.86
C LEU A 19 -11.83 17.01 0.19
N ALA A 20 -12.01 18.15 0.85
CA ALA A 20 -11.19 18.54 1.99
C ALA A 20 -11.27 17.49 3.11
N PHE A 21 -10.26 16.61 3.18
CA PHE A 21 -10.30 15.48 4.10
C PHE A 21 -10.02 15.93 5.55
N ARG A 22 -11.09 15.99 6.35
CA ARG A 22 -11.01 16.31 7.78
C ARG A 22 -10.68 15.08 8.63
N TYR A 23 -9.52 15.11 9.29
CA TYR A 23 -9.07 14.07 10.21
C TYR A 23 -8.38 14.67 11.44
N ARG A 24 -8.26 13.88 12.52
CA ARG A 24 -7.42 14.22 13.68
C ARG A 24 -6.41 13.11 13.98
N ARG A 25 -5.25 13.47 14.55
CA ARG A 25 -4.29 12.49 15.09
C ARG A 25 -4.90 11.80 16.32
N SER A 26 -4.64 10.51 16.48
CA SER A 26 -5.24 9.66 17.53
C SER A 26 -4.20 8.72 18.15
N GLY A 27 -3.09 9.28 18.62
CA GLY A 27 -1.98 8.53 19.21
C GLY A 27 -1.18 7.69 18.21
N SER A 28 -0.37 6.77 18.71
CA SER A 28 0.47 5.88 17.92
C SER A 28 0.42 4.46 18.47
N TYR A 29 0.95 3.50 17.72
CA TYR A 29 1.19 2.16 18.23
C TYR A 29 2.55 1.63 17.76
N HIS A 30 3.20 0.82 18.59
CA HIS A 30 4.44 0.14 18.24
C HIS A 30 4.12 -1.12 17.42
N ARG A 31 4.68 -1.23 16.22
CA ARG A 31 4.41 -2.35 15.33
C ARG A 31 5.43 -3.47 15.53
N LYS A 32 4.94 -4.60 16.06
CA LYS A 32 5.77 -5.77 16.42
C LYS A 32 6.63 -6.35 15.28
N CYS A 33 6.17 -6.30 14.03
CA CYS A 33 6.86 -6.98 12.94
C CYS A 33 8.10 -6.25 12.38
N ASP A 34 8.25 -4.94 12.62
CA ASP A 34 9.42 -4.18 12.17
C ASP A 34 9.87 -3.07 13.13
N GLY A 35 9.36 -3.06 14.37
CA GLY A 35 9.77 -2.13 15.43
C GLY A 35 9.36 -0.67 15.23
N ARG A 36 8.59 -0.35 14.17
CA ARG A 36 8.27 1.04 13.85
C ARG A 36 7.07 1.54 14.65
N TRP A 37 7.14 2.80 15.07
CA TRP A 37 5.98 3.53 15.58
C TRP A 37 5.08 3.99 14.43
N ILE A 38 3.80 3.63 14.51
CA ILE A 38 2.81 3.93 13.49
C ILE A 38 1.81 4.95 14.04
N GLN A 39 1.71 6.09 13.35
CA GLN A 39 0.74 7.13 13.70
C GLN A 39 -0.68 6.69 13.33
N ARG A 40 -1.61 6.86 14.27
CA ARG A 40 -3.05 6.63 14.09
C ARG A 40 -3.78 7.95 13.86
N PHE A 41 -4.89 7.86 13.17
CA PHE A 41 -5.77 8.98 12.86
C PHE A 41 -7.23 8.54 13.03
N ARG A 42 -8.11 9.52 13.16
CA ARG A 42 -9.56 9.34 13.15
C ARG A 42 -10.17 10.27 12.11
N CYS A 43 -10.96 9.70 11.21
CA CYS A 43 -11.74 10.48 10.25
C CYS A 43 -12.79 11.29 11.01
N LEU A 44 -12.98 12.57 10.68
CA LEU A 44 -13.99 13.40 11.34
C LEU A 44 -15.37 13.30 10.68
N VAL A 45 -15.48 12.62 9.53
CA VAL A 45 -16.76 12.37 8.84
C VAL A 45 -17.37 11.03 9.23
N CYS A 46 -16.66 9.91 9.06
CA CYS A 46 -17.18 8.59 9.41
C CYS A 46 -16.74 8.08 10.79
N HIS A 47 -15.94 8.86 11.52
CA HIS A 47 -15.42 8.54 12.85
C HIS A 47 -14.60 7.24 12.98
N ARG A 48 -14.26 6.58 11.86
CA ARG A 48 -13.44 5.38 11.85
C ARG A 48 -11.95 5.70 12.00
N GLY A 49 -11.25 4.82 12.69
CA GLY A 49 -9.81 4.89 12.86
C GLY A 49 -9.05 4.34 11.65
N PHE A 50 -7.93 4.97 11.32
CA PHE A 50 -6.98 4.52 10.32
C PHE A 50 -5.55 4.90 10.74
N SER A 51 -4.55 4.59 9.92
CA SER A 51 -3.15 4.83 10.25
C SER A 51 -2.31 5.12 9.01
N THR A 52 -1.06 5.57 9.19
CA THR A 52 -0.11 5.68 8.07
C THR A 52 0.06 4.35 7.33
N GLN A 53 -0.06 3.24 8.05
CA GLN A 53 0.07 1.91 7.49
C GLN A 53 -1.09 1.54 6.56
N THR A 54 -2.26 2.16 6.71
CA THR A 54 -3.44 1.87 5.88
C THR A 54 -3.22 2.22 4.42
N TYR A 55 -2.33 3.18 4.12
CA TYR A 55 -2.02 3.64 2.76
C TYR A 55 -0.85 2.90 2.11
N LYS A 56 -0.17 2.00 2.82
CA LYS A 56 0.96 1.26 2.25
C LYS A 56 0.49 0.02 1.50
N ALA A 57 1.11 -0.27 0.36
CA ALA A 57 0.88 -1.48 -0.43
C ALA A 57 1.02 -2.79 0.38
N ASN A 58 1.90 -2.79 1.39
CA ASN A 58 2.15 -3.93 2.26
C ASN A 58 1.22 -4.01 3.49
N TYR A 59 0.13 -3.22 3.52
CA TYR A 59 -0.83 -3.26 4.63
C TYR A 59 -1.38 -4.68 4.86
N ARG A 60 -1.47 -5.05 6.14
CA ARG A 60 -1.90 -6.37 6.66
C ARG A 60 -0.96 -7.53 6.33
N TYR A 61 0.23 -7.28 5.79
CA TYR A 61 1.23 -8.34 5.63
C TYR A 61 1.81 -8.72 6.99
N ARG A 62 1.78 -10.03 7.31
CA ARG A 62 2.42 -10.56 8.53
C ARG A 62 3.95 -10.50 8.47
N LYS A 63 4.52 -10.70 7.26
CA LYS A 63 5.96 -10.65 6.98
C LYS A 63 6.28 -9.54 5.96
N PRO A 64 6.19 -8.24 6.32
CA PRO A 64 6.35 -7.14 5.37
C PRO A 64 7.78 -7.02 4.83
N PHE A 65 8.79 -7.45 5.60
CA PHE A 65 10.20 -7.47 5.19
C PHE A 65 10.45 -8.31 3.92
N LEU A 66 9.67 -9.37 3.69
CA LEU A 66 9.77 -10.20 2.47
C LEU A 66 9.31 -9.48 1.20
N HIS A 67 8.64 -8.32 1.30
CA HIS A 67 8.02 -7.69 0.13
C HIS A 67 9.05 -7.33 -0.94
N HIS A 68 10.13 -6.65 -0.56
CA HIS A 68 11.17 -6.23 -1.50
C HIS A 68 11.92 -7.41 -2.10
N ALA A 69 12.32 -8.39 -1.27
CA ALA A 69 13.01 -9.59 -1.73
C ALA A 69 12.15 -10.41 -2.73
N LEU A 70 10.83 -10.50 -2.48
CA LEU A 70 9.90 -11.17 -3.41
C LEU A 70 9.74 -10.40 -4.72
N VAL A 71 9.65 -9.06 -4.69
CA VAL A 71 9.62 -8.24 -5.92
C VAL A 71 10.86 -8.55 -6.75
N HIS A 72 12.04 -8.42 -6.14
CA HIS A 72 13.31 -8.61 -6.81
C HIS A 72 13.40 -10.00 -7.46
N ALA A 73 13.10 -11.07 -6.72
CA ALA A 73 13.10 -12.42 -7.25
C ALA A 73 12.16 -12.57 -8.46
N LEU A 74 10.93 -12.06 -8.38
CA LEU A 74 9.96 -12.18 -9.46
C LEU A 74 10.36 -11.36 -10.70
N CYS A 75 10.95 -10.17 -10.52
CA CYS A 75 11.53 -9.38 -11.61
C CYS A 75 12.73 -10.09 -12.25
N SER A 76 13.53 -10.82 -11.46
CA SER A 76 14.61 -11.69 -11.93
C SER A 76 14.11 -13.03 -12.52
N LYS A 77 12.85 -13.10 -12.96
CA LYS A 77 12.22 -14.27 -13.60
C LYS A 77 12.17 -15.53 -12.72
N VAL A 78 12.35 -15.42 -11.40
CA VAL A 78 12.19 -16.55 -10.48
C VAL A 78 10.72 -16.99 -10.46
N THR A 79 10.48 -18.28 -10.65
CA THR A 79 9.12 -18.81 -10.62
C THR A 79 8.49 -18.65 -9.23
N ARG A 80 7.16 -18.48 -9.16
CA ARG A 80 6.44 -18.35 -7.88
C ARG A 80 6.67 -19.54 -6.95
N ARG A 81 6.83 -20.75 -7.51
CA ARG A 81 7.17 -21.97 -6.76
C ARG A 81 8.58 -21.90 -6.19
N GLN A 82 9.55 -21.45 -6.97
CA GLN A 82 10.93 -21.32 -6.51
C GLN A 82 11.08 -20.21 -5.46
N ALA A 83 10.42 -19.06 -5.66
CA ALA A 83 10.39 -17.99 -4.66
C ALA A 83 9.79 -18.47 -3.33
N ALA A 84 8.74 -19.30 -3.37
CA ALA A 84 8.15 -19.88 -2.17
C ALA A 84 9.16 -20.75 -1.39
N ARG A 85 9.97 -21.55 -2.10
CA ARG A 85 11.06 -22.35 -1.52
C ARG A 85 12.16 -21.47 -0.94
N LEU A 86 12.66 -20.50 -1.71
CA LEU A 86 13.74 -19.59 -1.30
C LEU A 86 13.41 -18.82 -0.02
N PHE A 87 12.16 -18.36 0.13
CA PHE A 87 11.75 -17.52 1.27
C PHE A 87 11.00 -18.28 2.37
N GLY A 88 10.89 -19.61 2.28
CA GLY A 88 10.21 -20.43 3.28
C GLY A 88 8.76 -20.02 3.52
N VAL A 89 8.00 -19.76 2.45
CA VAL A 89 6.60 -19.35 2.52
C VAL A 89 5.72 -20.22 1.63
N ASN A 90 4.43 -20.32 1.95
CA ASN A 90 3.47 -20.98 1.08
C ASN A 90 3.37 -20.27 -0.29
N LYS A 91 3.31 -21.03 -1.39
CA LYS A 91 3.12 -20.52 -2.76
C LYS A 91 1.96 -19.52 -2.87
N LYS A 92 0.83 -19.77 -2.20
CA LYS A 92 -0.34 -18.87 -2.16
C LYS A 92 -0.02 -17.50 -1.55
N THR A 93 0.99 -17.42 -0.68
CA THR A 93 1.49 -16.13 -0.14
C THR A 93 2.25 -15.35 -1.20
N VAL A 94 3.07 -16.02 -1.99
CA VAL A 94 3.78 -15.42 -3.13
C VAL A 94 2.79 -14.92 -4.17
N GLU A 95 1.81 -15.74 -4.55
CA GLU A 95 0.77 -15.38 -5.53
C GLU A 95 -0.05 -14.16 -5.11
N ARG A 96 -0.55 -14.12 -3.87
CA ARG A 96 -1.30 -12.96 -3.36
C ARG A 96 -0.49 -11.68 -3.35
N ARG A 97 0.82 -11.78 -3.06
CA ARG A 97 1.72 -10.63 -3.13
C ARG A 97 2.00 -10.22 -4.56
N PHE A 98 2.21 -11.18 -5.46
CA PHE A 98 2.40 -10.93 -6.89
C PHE A 98 1.22 -10.14 -7.48
N VAL A 99 -0.02 -10.59 -7.24
CA VAL A 99 -1.23 -9.88 -7.71
C VAL A 99 -1.28 -8.45 -7.17
N ARG A 100 -1.01 -8.25 -5.87
CA ARG A 100 -0.97 -6.90 -5.28
C ARG A 100 0.13 -6.04 -5.90
N MET A 101 1.31 -6.59 -6.15
CA MET A 101 2.44 -5.87 -6.74
C MET A 101 2.17 -5.49 -8.19
N ALA A 102 1.54 -6.40 -8.96
CA ALA A 102 1.10 -6.12 -10.32
C ALA A 102 0.04 -4.99 -10.36
N GLN A 103 -0.88 -4.95 -9.39
CA GLN A 103 -1.83 -3.85 -9.27
C GLN A 103 -1.09 -2.53 -9.00
N VAL A 104 -0.20 -2.49 -8.01
CA VAL A 104 0.55 -1.29 -7.66
C VAL A 104 1.42 -0.80 -8.83
N ALA A 105 2.08 -1.70 -9.55
CA ALA A 105 2.89 -1.34 -10.71
C ALA A 105 2.04 -0.75 -11.83
N ARG A 106 0.84 -1.31 -12.07
CA ARG A 106 -0.13 -0.79 -13.04
C ARG A 106 -0.63 0.60 -12.64
N ASP A 107 -1.06 0.77 -11.39
CA ASP A 107 -1.56 2.05 -10.88
C ASP A 107 -0.48 3.13 -10.99
N PHE A 108 0.77 2.78 -10.66
CA PHE A 108 1.92 3.67 -10.80
C PHE A 108 2.18 4.05 -12.27
N HIS A 109 2.16 3.07 -13.17
CA HIS A 109 2.36 3.31 -14.60
C HIS A 109 1.26 4.20 -15.17
N LEU A 110 -0.01 3.96 -14.84
CA LEU A 110 -1.13 4.78 -15.27
C LEU A 110 -1.02 6.23 -14.77
N ALA A 111 -0.64 6.42 -13.50
CA ALA A 111 -0.41 7.77 -12.96
C ALA A 111 0.73 8.49 -13.69
N ARG A 112 1.81 7.78 -14.02
CA ARG A 112 2.91 8.33 -14.82
C ARG A 112 2.47 8.69 -16.23
N LEU A 113 1.67 7.85 -16.87
CA LEU A 113 1.14 8.15 -18.20
C LEU A 113 0.26 9.40 -18.17
N GLN A 114 -0.65 9.51 -17.19
CA GLN A 114 -1.49 10.69 -17.03
C GLN A 114 -0.66 11.98 -16.88
N GLU A 115 0.37 11.97 -16.04
CA GLU A 115 1.28 13.11 -15.88
C GLU A 115 2.00 13.48 -17.18
N CYS A 116 2.41 12.49 -17.99
CA CYS A 116 3.02 12.72 -19.30
C CYS A 116 2.02 13.34 -20.30
N THR A 117 0.78 12.85 -20.34
CA THR A 117 -0.28 13.45 -21.16
C THR A 117 -0.54 14.91 -20.76
N GLU A 118 -0.65 15.19 -19.45
CA GLU A 118 -0.87 16.53 -18.91
C GLU A 118 0.29 17.49 -19.22
N ALA A 119 1.53 16.98 -19.29
CA ALA A 119 2.72 17.73 -19.67
C ALA A 119 2.85 17.99 -21.18
N GLY A 120 1.90 17.53 -22.00
CA GLY A 120 1.88 17.73 -23.45
C GLY A 120 2.64 16.68 -24.25
N GLY A 121 2.84 15.46 -23.72
CA GLY A 121 3.43 14.37 -24.51
C GLY A 121 3.28 12.95 -23.93
N ILE A 122 2.32 12.21 -24.48
CA ILE A 122 2.43 10.82 -24.94
C ILE A 122 1.70 10.88 -26.29
N ASP A 123 2.36 10.62 -27.41
CA ASP A 123 1.71 10.74 -28.75
C ASP A 123 0.33 10.06 -28.83
#